data_AF-A0A8J3QU32-F1
#
_entry.id   AF-A0A8J3QU32-F1
#
_cell.length_a   1.000
_cell.length_b   1.000
_cell.length_c   1.000
_cell.angle_alpha   90.00
_cell.angle_beta   90.00
_cell.angle_gamma   90.00
#
_symmetry.space_group_name_H-M   'P 1'
#
loop_
_entity.id
_entity.type
_entity.pdbx_description
1 polymer ?
#
loop_
_entity_poly.entity_id
_entity_poly.type
_entity_poly.pdbx_seq_one_letter_code
_entity_poly.pdbx_strand_id
1 'polypeptide(L)'
;MPTDRLLRYRNGQPITSRRYDHLWKRVGGQVPWVAAQGVSTHWLRHTTLTWVERHFGYGIARAYAGHTDSTGPATTTYIKADLHAVVAALAAMTGQPHPLAAADRFSGS
;
A
#
# COMPACT_ATOMS: atom_id res chain seq x y z
N MET A 1 16.79 3.74 -14.18
CA MET A 1 16.02 3.99 -12.94
C MET A 1 16.94 3.74 -11.77
N PRO A 2 16.98 4.59 -10.73
CA PRO A 2 17.78 4.26 -9.57
C PRO A 2 17.12 3.05 -8.88
N THR A 3 17.65 1.86 -9.15
CA THR A 3 17.32 0.59 -8.49
C THR A 3 17.76 0.56 -7.02
N ASP A 4 18.21 1.70 -6.53
CA ASP A 4 18.92 1.83 -5.28
C ASP A 4 17.91 1.93 -4.14
N ARG A 5 18.11 1.15 -3.08
CA ARG A 5 17.15 1.09 -1.97
C ARG A 5 17.02 2.48 -1.33
N LEU A 6 15.81 3.02 -1.33
CA LEU A 6 15.51 4.36 -0.79
C LEU A 6 15.79 4.43 0.73
N LEU A 7 15.42 3.38 1.46
CA LEU A 7 15.56 3.34 2.92
C LEU A 7 16.95 2.86 3.30
N ARG A 8 17.72 3.76 3.92
CA ARG A 8 19.12 3.56 4.30
C ARG A 8 19.37 3.95 5.75
N TYR A 9 20.40 3.33 6.30
CA TYR A 9 21.02 3.78 7.54
C TYR A 9 21.75 5.10 7.32
N ARG A 10 22.09 5.81 8.41
CA ARG A 10 22.87 7.06 8.36
C ARG A 10 24.23 6.91 7.67
N ASN A 11 24.78 5.69 7.66
CA ASN A 11 26.03 5.35 6.98
C ASN A 11 25.84 5.00 5.48
N GLY A 12 24.66 5.25 4.91
CA GLY A 12 24.37 5.01 3.50
C GLY A 12 24.04 3.56 3.14
N GLN A 13 24.17 2.61 4.07
CA GLN A 13 23.86 1.21 3.80
C GLN A 13 22.35 0.96 3.70
N PRO A 14 21.88 0.14 2.75
CA PRO A 14 20.47 -0.24 2.67
C PRO A 14 19.94 -0.88 3.96
N ILE A 15 18.70 -0.56 4.31
CA ILE A 15 18.01 -1.23 5.42
C ILE A 15 17.66 -2.67 5.02
N THR A 16 17.85 -3.61 5.94
CA THR A 16 17.51 -5.03 5.81
C THR A 16 16.18 -5.36 6.48
N SER A 17 15.58 -6.51 6.15
CA SER A 17 14.35 -6.99 6.80
C SER A 17 14.45 -7.02 8.32
N ARG A 18 15.62 -7.44 8.84
CA ARG A 18 15.91 -7.52 10.28
C ARG A 18 15.76 -6.19 11.02
N ARG A 19 15.94 -5.06 10.32
CA ARG A 19 15.71 -3.74 10.90
C ARG A 19 14.24 -3.51 11.20
N TYR A 20 13.34 -3.96 10.33
CA TYR A 20 11.90 -3.84 10.58
C TYR A 20 11.51 -4.65 11.81
N ASP A 21 12.02 -5.87 11.97
CA ASP A 21 11.78 -6.70 13.16
C ASP A 21 12.21 -5.97 14.44
N HIS A 22 13.39 -5.33 14.41
CA HIS A 22 13.88 -4.54 15.54
C HIS A 22 13.01 -3.31 15.82
N LEU A 23 12.47 -2.64 14.79
CA LEU A 23 11.56 -1.52 14.97
C LEU A 23 10.27 -1.99 15.65
N TRP A 24 9.67 -3.09 15.19
CA TRP A 24 8.46 -3.64 15.81
C TRP A 24 8.69 -4.10 17.25
N LYS A 25 9.84 -4.71 17.55
CA LYS A 25 10.22 -5.04 18.93
C LYS A 25 10.29 -3.78 19.82
N ARG A 26 10.87 -2.69 19.31
CA ARG A 26 10.95 -1.42 20.06
C ARG A 26 9.58 -0.80 20.29
N VAL A 27 8.72 -0.79 19.25
CA VAL A 27 7.34 -0.29 19.37
C VAL A 27 6.56 -1.13 20.38
N GLY A 28 6.67 -2.46 20.33
CA GLY A 28 6.03 -3.36 21.29
C GLY A 28 6.48 -3.15 22.74
N GLY A 29 7.71 -2.68 22.95
CA GLY A 29 8.19 -2.29 24.29
C GLY A 29 7.56 -1.01 24.83
N GLN A 30 7.00 -0.16 23.97
CA GLN A 30 6.36 1.10 24.35
C GLN A 30 4.82 1.03 24.27
N VAL A 31 4.30 0.13 23.44
CA VAL A 31 2.88 0.01 23.14
C VAL A 31 2.46 -1.45 23.40
N PRO A 32 1.90 -1.77 24.58
CA PRO A 32 1.67 -3.17 24.99
C PRO A 32 0.81 -3.99 24.03
N TRP A 33 -0.20 -3.39 23.41
CA TRP A 33 -1.07 -4.10 22.47
C TRP A 33 -0.35 -4.51 21.18
N VAL A 34 0.67 -3.76 20.76
CA VAL A 34 1.50 -4.11 19.59
C VAL A 34 2.24 -5.41 19.84
N ALA A 35 2.81 -5.56 21.04
CA ALA A 35 3.46 -6.81 21.46
C ALA A 35 2.45 -7.95 21.59
N ALA A 36 1.30 -7.69 22.24
CA ALA A 36 0.27 -8.70 22.46
C ALA A 36 -0.32 -9.27 21.16
N GLN A 37 -0.44 -8.44 20.11
CA GLN A 37 -1.00 -8.84 18.82
C GLN A 37 0.06 -9.32 17.81
N GLY A 38 1.35 -9.27 18.14
CA GLY A 38 2.42 -9.65 17.22
C GLY A 38 2.48 -8.80 15.95
N VAL A 39 2.22 -7.49 16.07
CA VAL A 39 2.20 -6.57 14.92
C VAL A 39 3.57 -6.53 14.23
N SER A 40 3.56 -6.62 12.91
CA SER A 40 4.73 -6.60 12.04
C SER A 40 4.43 -5.85 10.74
N THR A 41 5.43 -5.66 9.88
CA THR A 41 5.25 -5.06 8.55
C THR A 41 4.31 -5.91 7.70
N HIS A 42 4.40 -7.24 7.82
CA HIS A 42 3.51 -8.16 7.13
C HIS A 42 2.08 -8.06 7.65
N TRP A 43 1.90 -7.94 8.97
CA TRP A 43 0.60 -7.71 9.59
C TRP A 43 -0.05 -6.41 9.10
N LEU A 44 0.73 -5.31 9.02
CA LEU A 44 0.24 -4.04 8.46
C LEU A 44 -0.17 -4.17 7.00
N ARG A 45 0.62 -4.87 6.17
CA ARG A 45 0.25 -5.13 4.77
C ARG A 45 -1.08 -5.88 4.70
N HIS A 46 -1.25 -6.95 5.47
CA HIS A 46 -2.48 -7.74 5.43
C HIS A 46 -3.71 -6.98 5.92
N THR A 47 -3.59 -6.24 7.02
CA THR A 47 -4.70 -5.43 7.54
C THR A 47 -5.09 -4.32 6.56
N THR A 48 -4.10 -3.67 5.94
CA THR A 48 -4.31 -2.68 4.86
C THR A 48 -5.10 -3.31 3.70
N LEU A 49 -4.64 -4.45 3.17
CA LEU A 49 -5.29 -5.11 2.03
C LEU A 49 -6.68 -5.64 2.38
N THR A 50 -6.85 -6.19 3.59
CA THR A 50 -8.16 -6.65 4.09
C THR A 50 -9.16 -5.49 4.17
N TRP A 51 -8.70 -4.32 4.62
CA TRP A 51 -9.54 -3.14 4.65
C TRP A 51 -9.94 -2.72 3.23
N VAL A 52 -8.99 -2.64 2.28
CA VAL A 52 -9.30 -2.29 0.88
C VAL A 52 -10.30 -3.27 0.28
N GLU A 53 -10.08 -4.57 0.47
CA GLU A 53 -10.97 -5.61 -0.08
C GLU A 53 -12.40 -5.48 0.43
N ARG A 54 -12.58 -5.20 1.72
CA ARG A 54 -13.91 -5.05 2.33
C ARG A 54 -14.67 -3.82 1.83
N HIS A 55 -13.97 -2.76 1.43
CA HIS A 55 -14.60 -1.48 1.06
C HIS A 55 -14.67 -1.26 -0.46
N PHE A 56 -13.74 -1.86 -1.21
CA PHE A 56 -13.56 -1.63 -2.65
C PHE A 56 -13.52 -2.94 -3.47
N GLY A 57 -13.57 -4.10 -2.81
CA GLY A 57 -13.58 -5.40 -3.47
C GLY A 57 -12.20 -5.97 -3.81
N TYR A 58 -12.19 -7.25 -4.15
CA TYR A 58 -10.97 -8.04 -4.34
C TYR A 58 -10.07 -7.54 -5.49
N GLY A 59 -10.66 -7.14 -6.63
CA GLY A 59 -9.91 -6.64 -7.78
C GLY A 59 -9.06 -5.42 -7.44
N ILE A 60 -9.65 -4.45 -6.73
CA ILE A 60 -8.96 -3.25 -6.28
C ILE A 60 -7.91 -3.60 -5.22
N ALA A 61 -8.20 -4.50 -4.28
CA ALA A 61 -7.21 -4.94 -3.29
C ALA A 61 -5.98 -5.62 -3.94
N ARG A 62 -6.19 -6.43 -4.98
CA ARG A 62 -5.12 -7.07 -5.76
C ARG A 62 -4.26 -6.05 -6.50
N ALA A 63 -4.88 -5.08 -7.17
CA ALA A 63 -4.17 -3.98 -7.84
C ALA A 63 -3.42 -3.10 -6.83
N TYR A 64 -4.05 -2.76 -5.70
CA TYR A 64 -3.46 -2.01 -4.58
C TYR A 64 -2.23 -2.72 -3.99
N ALA A 65 -2.21 -4.05 -3.99
CA ALA A 65 -1.08 -4.85 -3.55
C ALA A 65 0.14 -4.81 -4.51
N GLY A 66 -0.02 -4.21 -5.69
CA GLY A 66 0.99 -4.13 -6.75
C GLY A 66 0.91 -5.27 -7.78
N HIS A 67 -0.16 -6.05 -7.80
CA HIS A 67 -0.36 -7.13 -8.78
C HIS A 67 -1.16 -6.63 -9.99
N THR A 68 -0.56 -5.74 -10.78
CA THR A 68 -1.18 -5.17 -12.00
C THR A 68 -0.91 -6.02 -13.25
N ASP A 69 0.13 -6.87 -13.23
CA ASP A 69 0.56 -7.64 -14.38
C ASP A 69 0.10 -9.09 -14.26
N SER A 70 -1.03 -9.39 -14.93
CA SER A 70 -1.24 -10.71 -15.51
C SER A 70 -1.46 -10.44 -17.00
N THR A 71 -0.48 -10.80 -17.83
CA THR A 71 -0.49 -10.68 -19.30
C THR A 71 -1.73 -11.37 -19.86
N GLY A 72 -2.75 -10.60 -20.22
CA GLY A 72 -3.97 -11.06 -20.89
C GLY A 72 -4.38 -10.06 -21.98
N PRO A 73 -4.96 -10.51 -23.11
CA PRO A 73 -5.17 -9.67 -24.29
C PRO A 73 -6.29 -8.62 -24.09
N ALA A 74 -6.14 -7.48 -24.78
CA ALA A 74 -7.11 -6.38 -25.00
C ALA A 74 -7.64 -5.55 -23.79
N THR A 75 -7.35 -5.89 -22.53
CA THR A 75 -7.90 -5.21 -21.34
C THR A 75 -7.07 -4.05 -20.76
N THR A 76 -6.01 -3.58 -21.43
CA THR A 76 -5.17 -2.48 -20.94
C THR A 76 -5.95 -1.17 -20.69
N THR A 77 -7.10 -0.98 -21.33
CA THR A 77 -8.03 0.14 -21.06
C THR A 77 -8.69 0.04 -19.68
N TYR A 78 -8.92 -1.18 -19.16
CA TYR A 78 -9.52 -1.41 -17.85
C TYR A 78 -8.56 -1.05 -16.70
N ILE A 79 -7.24 -1.17 -16.92
CA ILE A 79 -6.21 -0.86 -15.92
C ILE A 79 -6.23 0.64 -15.54
N LYS A 80 -6.57 1.54 -16.47
CA LYS A 80 -6.72 2.97 -16.13
C LYS A 80 -7.93 3.20 -15.22
N ALA A 81 -9.04 2.50 -15.46
CA ALA A 81 -10.21 2.53 -14.56
C ALA A 81 -9.86 1.94 -13.19
N ASP A 82 -9.08 0.85 -13.14
CA ASP A 82 -8.57 0.28 -11.89
C ASP A 82 -7.59 1.22 -11.16
N LEU A 83 -6.76 1.99 -11.87
CA LEU A 83 -5.84 2.96 -11.25
C LEU A 83 -6.61 4.05 -10.50
N HIS A 84 -7.66 4.62 -11.10
CA HIS A 84 -8.50 5.61 -10.41
C HIS A 84 -9.17 5.00 -9.18
N ALA A 85 -9.58 3.74 -9.25
CA ALA A 85 -10.19 3.03 -8.13
C ALA A 85 -9.20 2.72 -6.99
N VAL A 86 -7.96 2.34 -7.32
CA VAL A 86 -6.85 2.19 -6.35
C VAL A 86 -6.51 3.52 -5.69
N VAL A 87 -6.48 4.59 -6.48
CA VAL A 87 -6.27 5.96 -6.00
C VAL A 87 -7.38 6.41 -5.05
N ALA A 88 -8.64 6.10 -5.36
CA ALA A 88 -9.78 6.37 -4.48
C ALA A 88 -9.68 5.57 -3.17
N ALA A 89 -9.30 4.30 -3.23
CA ALA A 89 -9.08 3.47 -2.04
C ALA A 89 -7.95 4.02 -1.14
N LEU A 90 -6.84 4.49 -1.74
CA LEU A 90 -5.74 5.13 -1.02
C LEU A 90 -6.19 6.43 -0.35
N ALA A 91 -6.94 7.28 -1.06
CA ALA A 91 -7.46 8.53 -0.52
C ALA A 91 -8.43 8.28 0.64
N ALA A 92 -9.33 7.30 0.51
CA ALA A 92 -10.26 6.93 1.57
C ALA A 92 -9.56 6.38 2.81
N MET A 93 -8.54 5.53 2.64
CA MET A 93 -7.80 4.94 3.76
C MET A 93 -6.97 5.97 4.54
N THR A 94 -6.33 6.90 3.82
CA THR A 94 -5.44 7.90 4.43
C THR A 94 -6.17 9.16 4.87
N GLY A 95 -7.40 9.36 4.41
CA GLY A 95 -8.14 10.62 4.56
C GLY A 95 -7.49 11.80 3.82
N GLN A 96 -6.48 11.53 2.98
CA GLN A 96 -5.76 12.58 2.25
C GLN A 96 -6.26 12.65 0.81
N PRO A 97 -6.53 13.86 0.27
CA PRO A 97 -6.94 14.01 -1.11
C PRO A 97 -5.79 13.57 -2.03
N HIS A 98 -6.09 12.68 -2.97
CA HIS A 98 -5.13 12.27 -3.99
C HIS A 98 -5.34 13.09 -5.27
N PRO A 99 -4.28 13.68 -5.88
CA PRO A 99 -4.42 14.52 -7.08
C PRO A 99 -5.15 13.81 -8.23
N LEU A 100 -4.87 12.52 -8.43
CA LEU A 100 -5.53 11.69 -9.46
C LEU A 100 -6.95 11.23 -9.08
N ALA A 101 -7.36 11.37 -7.82
CA ALA A 101 -8.75 11.11 -7.41
C ALA A 101 -9.67 12.31 -7.72
N ALA A 102 -9.10 13.53 -7.66
CA ALA A 102 -9.85 14.75 -7.97
C ALA A 102 -10.08 14.94 -9.47
N ALA A 103 -9.13 14.50 -10.31
CA ALA A 103 -9.22 14.63 -11.77
C ALA A 103 -10.42 13.90 -12.40
N ASP A 104 -10.91 12.83 -11.77
CA ASP A 104 -12.04 12.04 -12.26
C ASP A 104 -13.40 12.75 -12.09
N ARG A 105 -13.49 13.72 -11.16
CA ARG A 105 -14.70 14.54 -10.97
C ARG A 105 -14.90 15.61 -12.05
N PHE A 106 -13.87 15.91 -12.85
CA PHE A 106 -13.91 16.97 -13.86
C PHE A 106 -14.08 16.47 -15.30
N SER A 107 -14.10 15.14 -15.51
CA SER A 107 -14.21 14.57 -16.86
C SER A 107 -15.63 14.13 -17.26
N GLY A 108 -16.63 14.44 -16.43
CA GLY A 108 -18.05 14.24 -16.71
C GLY A 108 -18.83 15.54 -16.56
N SER A 109 -18.73 16.43 -17.55
CA SER A 109 -19.65 17.55 -17.78
C SER A 109 -19.81 17.79 -19.28
#